data_AF-A0A437M7P2-F1
#
_entry.id   AF-A0A437M7P2-F1
#
_cell.length_a   1.000
_cell.length_b   1.000
_cell.length_c   1.000
_cell.angle_alpha   90.00
_cell.angle_beta   90.00
_cell.angle_gamma   90.00
#
_symmetry.space_group_name_H-M   'P 1'
#
loop_
_entity.id
_entity.type
_entity.pdbx_description
1 polymer ?
#
loop_
_entity_poly.entity_id
_entity_poly.type
_entity_poly.pdbx_seq_one_letter_code
_entity_poly.pdbx_strand_id
1 'polypeptide(L)'
;MPDDLMALAERVEGLSGPDREVDADVALTQGWHECNGDNWIGPRGEIVVPHYTASLDVAMTLVPEPRKWSITAGHYGDWQACVWAIDDFQLDWHSAATPALALTSAALKARARASQSGVASS
;
A
#
# COMPACT_ATOMS: atom_id res chain seq x y z
N MET A 1 2.09 -4.68 13.21
CA MET A 1 2.16 -3.42 13.97
C MET A 1 2.26 -2.24 13.00
N PRO A 2 1.93 -1.00 13.40
CA PRO A 2 2.07 0.17 12.54
C PRO A 2 3.49 0.35 11.97
N ASP A 3 4.51 -0.04 12.74
CA ASP A 3 5.92 0.03 12.33
C ASP A 3 6.24 -0.93 11.17
N ASP A 4 5.62 -2.11 11.15
CA ASP A 4 5.78 -3.09 10.04
C ASP A 4 5.21 -2.53 8.73
N LEU A 5 4.10 -1.78 8.81
CA LEU A 5 3.49 -1.15 7.64
C LEU A 5 4.33 -0.01 7.09
N MET A 6 4.96 0.78 7.96
CA MET A 6 5.85 1.88 7.55
C MET A 6 7.10 1.33 6.87
N ALA A 7 7.75 0.32 7.46
CA ALA A 7 8.93 -0.32 6.89
C ALA A 7 8.61 -0.99 5.53
N LEU A 8 7.45 -1.65 5.41
CA LEU A 8 7.01 -2.21 4.14
C LEU A 8 6.78 -1.14 3.08
N ALA A 9 6.21 0.01 3.45
CA ALA A 9 6.03 1.13 2.53
C ALA A 9 7.36 1.70 2.03
N GLU A 10 8.35 1.86 2.90
CA GLU A 10 9.70 2.30 2.51
C GLU A 10 10.37 1.30 1.56
N ARG A 11 10.18 -0.01 1.78
CA ARG A 11 10.65 -1.05 0.86
C ARG A 11 10.00 -0.91 -0.52
N VAL A 12 8.69 -0.64 -0.59
CA VAL A 12 7.97 -0.41 -1.86
C VAL A 12 8.52 0.82 -2.60
N GLU A 13 8.82 1.91 -1.89
CA GLU A 13 9.40 3.13 -2.50
C GLU A 13 10.77 2.88 -3.14
N GLY A 14 11.56 1.97 -2.58
CA GLY A 14 12.88 1.60 -3.09
C GLY A 14 12.88 0.68 -4.32
N LEU A 15 11.72 0.17 -4.74
CA LEU A 15 11.62 -0.73 -5.89
C LEU A 15 11.73 0.05 -7.22
N SER A 16 12.40 -0.57 -8.19
CA SER A 16 12.47 -0.08 -9.57
C SER A 16 11.36 -0.63 -10.48
N GLY A 17 10.59 -1.62 -10.00
CA GLY A 17 9.53 -2.27 -10.76
C GLY A 17 8.70 -3.24 -9.90
N PRO A 18 7.77 -3.99 -10.52
CA PRO A 18 6.93 -4.96 -9.82
C PRO A 18 7.74 -6.04 -9.09
N ASP A 19 7.30 -6.41 -7.89
CA ASP A 19 7.98 -7.39 -7.04
C ASP A 19 6.93 -8.30 -6.36
N ARG A 20 7.05 -9.61 -6.60
CA ARG A 20 6.09 -10.61 -6.13
C ARG A 20 6.26 -10.98 -4.66
N GLU A 21 7.46 -10.87 -4.12
CA GLU A 21 7.70 -11.10 -2.69
C GLU A 21 7.10 -9.94 -1.90
N VAL A 22 7.28 -8.71 -2.38
CA VAL A 22 6.66 -7.53 -1.78
C VAL A 22 5.13 -7.58 -1.91
N ASP A 23 4.58 -8.05 -3.03
CA ASP A 23 3.14 -8.25 -3.16
C ASP A 23 2.58 -9.22 -2.11
N ALA A 24 3.31 -10.30 -1.80
CA ALA A 24 2.94 -11.26 -0.76
C ALA A 24 2.99 -10.62 0.63
N ASP A 25 4.05 -9.85 0.92
CA ASP A 25 4.16 -9.10 2.17
C ASP A 25 3.01 -8.11 2.34
N VAL A 26 2.62 -7.40 1.28
CA VAL A 26 1.44 -6.52 1.28
C VAL A 26 0.15 -7.31 1.50
N ALA A 27 0.00 -8.47 0.87
CA ALA A 27 -1.16 -9.32 1.02
C ALA A 27 -1.35 -9.81 2.47
N LEU A 28 -0.27 -10.16 3.18
CA LEU A 28 -0.31 -10.51 4.60
C LEU A 28 -0.97 -9.38 5.44
N THR A 29 -0.71 -8.11 5.09
CA THR A 29 -1.34 -6.96 5.75
C THR A 29 -2.85 -6.82 5.48
N GLN A 30 -3.37 -7.54 4.48
CA GLN A 30 -4.78 -7.57 4.09
C GLN A 30 -5.50 -8.84 4.60
N GLY A 31 -4.85 -9.64 5.45
CA GLY A 31 -5.42 -10.87 6.00
C GLY A 31 -5.26 -12.09 5.10
N TRP A 32 -4.39 -12.02 4.09
CA TRP A 32 -3.96 -13.22 3.37
C TRP A 32 -3.07 -14.07 4.25
N HIS A 33 -3.04 -15.37 3.98
CA HIS A 33 -2.12 -16.29 4.63
C HIS A 33 -1.66 -17.36 3.62
N GLU A 34 -0.44 -17.83 3.83
CA GLU A 34 0.14 -18.92 3.08
C GLU A 34 -0.50 -20.26 3.49
N CYS A 35 -0.71 -21.15 2.54
CA CYS A 35 -1.12 -22.53 2.76
C CYS A 35 -0.23 -23.47 1.94
N ASN A 36 -0.17 -24.75 2.36
CA ASN A 36 0.77 -25.76 1.87
C ASN A 36 1.21 -25.61 0.39
N GLY A 37 2.52 -25.53 0.17
CA GLY A 37 3.14 -25.62 -1.16
C GLY A 37 2.96 -24.37 -2.02
N ASP A 38 3.38 -23.21 -1.51
CA ASP A 38 3.36 -21.90 -2.19
C ASP A 38 1.97 -21.37 -2.56
N ASN A 39 0.92 -21.94 -1.96
CA ASN A 39 -0.45 -21.49 -2.18
C ASN A 39 -0.79 -20.37 -1.20
N TRP A 40 -1.71 -19.51 -1.60
CA TRP A 40 -2.16 -18.37 -0.80
C TRP A 40 -3.67 -18.37 -0.72
N ILE A 41 -4.23 -18.08 0.45
CA ILE A 41 -5.68 -17.95 0.63
C ILE A 41 -5.98 -16.53 1.11
N GLY A 42 -6.78 -15.84 0.30
CA GLY A 42 -7.30 -14.52 0.59
C GLY A 42 -8.50 -14.55 1.53
N PRO A 43 -8.86 -13.40 2.11
CA PRO A 43 -9.92 -13.29 3.12
C PRO A 43 -11.32 -13.66 2.59
N ARG A 44 -11.52 -13.74 1.27
CA ARG A 44 -12.78 -14.15 0.64
C ARG A 44 -12.65 -15.46 -0.15
N GLY A 45 -11.59 -16.24 0.11
CA GLY A 45 -11.32 -17.51 -0.55
C GLY A 45 -10.60 -17.36 -1.90
N GLU A 46 -10.00 -16.20 -2.17
CA GLU A 46 -9.14 -16.00 -3.32
C GLU A 46 -7.87 -16.87 -3.23
N ILE A 47 -7.33 -17.35 -4.35
CA ILE A 47 -6.18 -18.28 -4.36
C ILE A 47 -4.92 -17.72 -5.03
N VAL A 48 -4.93 -16.43 -5.40
CA VAL A 48 -3.81 -15.78 -6.09
C VAL A 48 -3.54 -14.43 -5.44
N VAL A 49 -2.33 -14.25 -4.92
CA VAL A 49 -1.87 -12.98 -4.35
C VAL A 49 -2.02 -11.85 -5.38
N PRO A 50 -2.74 -10.76 -5.08
CA PRO A 50 -2.90 -9.64 -5.99
C PRO A 50 -1.56 -8.99 -6.36
N HIS A 51 -1.49 -8.38 -7.54
CA HIS A 51 -0.29 -7.68 -8.01
C HIS A 51 -0.29 -6.21 -7.57
N TYR A 52 -0.13 -5.95 -6.27
CA TYR A 52 -0.17 -4.59 -5.69
C TYR A 52 0.87 -3.65 -6.31
N THR A 53 2.10 -4.14 -6.49
CA THR A 53 3.23 -3.39 -7.04
C THR A 53 3.19 -3.22 -8.57
N ALA A 54 2.33 -3.97 -9.27
CA ALA A 54 2.25 -3.97 -10.74
C ALA A 54 0.97 -3.35 -11.30
N SER A 55 -0.13 -3.33 -10.53
CA SER A 55 -1.45 -2.92 -10.99
C SER A 55 -1.99 -1.77 -10.16
N LEU A 56 -2.29 -0.66 -10.84
CA LEU A 56 -2.90 0.50 -10.21
C LEU A 56 -4.27 0.18 -9.60
N ASP A 57 -5.11 -0.57 -10.31
CA ASP A 57 -6.44 -0.96 -9.83
C ASP A 57 -6.35 -1.78 -8.54
N VAL A 58 -5.34 -2.66 -8.44
CA VAL A 58 -5.08 -3.46 -7.25
C VAL A 58 -4.51 -2.58 -6.12
N ALA A 59 -3.59 -1.67 -6.42
CA ALA A 59 -3.09 -0.71 -5.43
C ALA A 59 -4.21 0.17 -4.85
N MET A 60 -5.21 0.54 -5.65
CA MET A 60 -6.38 1.29 -5.17
C MET A 60 -7.19 0.56 -4.10
N THR A 61 -7.18 -0.78 -4.08
CA THR A 61 -7.89 -1.53 -3.03
C THR A 61 -7.22 -1.40 -1.66
N LEU A 62 -5.96 -0.92 -1.61
CA LEU A 62 -5.24 -0.67 -0.35
C LEU A 62 -5.63 0.67 0.28
N VAL A 63 -6.22 1.60 -0.49
CA VAL A 63 -6.58 2.92 0.01
C VAL A 63 -7.72 2.75 1.03
N PRO A 64 -7.51 3.10 2.30
CA PRO A 64 -8.54 2.89 3.31
C PRO A 64 -9.67 3.90 3.14
N GLU A 65 -10.91 3.45 3.17
CA GLU A 65 -12.07 4.33 3.20
C GLU A 65 -12.17 5.06 4.56
N PRO A 66 -12.65 6.32 4.61
CA PRO A 66 -13.20 7.15 3.53
C PRO A 66 -12.17 8.06 2.82
N ARG A 67 -10.89 7.68 2.79
CA ARG A 67 -9.81 8.56 2.31
C ARG A 67 -9.88 8.86 0.81
N LYS A 68 -9.32 10.01 0.44
CA LYS A 68 -9.07 10.40 -0.95
C LYS A 68 -7.62 10.11 -1.30
N TRP A 69 -7.35 10.02 -2.60
CA TRP A 69 -6.02 9.73 -3.11
C TRP A 69 -5.82 10.44 -4.46
N SER A 70 -4.55 10.65 -4.80
CA SER A 70 -4.13 11.28 -6.04
C SER A 70 -2.79 10.70 -6.46
N ILE A 71 -2.57 10.66 -7.77
CA ILE A 71 -1.31 10.25 -8.39
C ILE A 71 -0.97 11.26 -9.47
N THR A 72 0.31 11.65 -9.52
CA THR A 72 0.85 12.53 -10.55
C THR A 72 2.22 12.04 -11.00
N ALA A 73 2.62 12.42 -12.20
CA ALA A 73 4.02 12.31 -12.61
C ALA A 73 4.85 13.28 -11.76
N GLY A 74 5.99 12.79 -11.27
CA GLY A 74 7.00 13.59 -10.58
C GLY A 74 7.93 14.32 -11.55
N HIS A 75 8.75 15.22 -11.01
CA HIS A 75 9.63 16.07 -11.81
C HIS A 75 10.87 15.35 -12.37
N TYR A 76 11.22 14.17 -11.85
CA TYR A 76 12.46 13.46 -12.18
C TYR A 76 12.22 12.10 -12.84
N GLY A 77 11.06 11.94 -13.50
CA GLY A 77 10.66 10.69 -14.15
C GLY A 77 10.14 9.64 -13.18
N ASP A 78 9.98 10.00 -11.90
CA ASP A 78 9.29 9.24 -10.88
C ASP A 78 7.77 9.49 -10.89
N TRP A 79 7.04 8.73 -10.08
CA TRP A 79 5.63 8.91 -9.84
C TRP A 79 5.39 9.26 -8.38
N GLN A 80 4.48 10.19 -8.15
CA GLN A 80 4.12 10.65 -6.81
C GLN A 80 2.67 10.29 -6.51
N ALA A 81 2.41 9.77 -5.32
CA ALA A 81 1.06 9.53 -4.84
C ALA A 81 0.86 10.07 -3.43
N CYS A 82 -0.36 10.47 -3.09
CA CYS A 82 -0.74 10.81 -1.72
C CYS A 82 -2.10 10.21 -1.39
N VAL A 83 -2.31 9.92 -0.11
CA VAL A 83 -3.59 9.45 0.45
C VAL A 83 -3.89 10.29 1.69
N TRP A 84 -5.05 10.95 1.72
CA TRP A 84 -5.39 11.91 2.78
C TRP A 84 -6.84 11.77 3.25
N ALA A 85 -7.12 12.21 4.48
CA ALA A 85 -8.47 12.31 5.02
C ALA A 85 -9.15 13.59 4.52
N ILE A 86 -10.47 13.59 4.36
CA ILE A 86 -11.21 14.74 3.78
C ILE A 86 -11.05 16.02 4.62
N ASP A 87 -10.88 15.85 5.93
CA ASP A 87 -10.68 16.90 6.92
C ASP A 87 -9.20 17.26 7.14
N ASP A 88 -8.28 16.52 6.53
CA ASP A 88 -6.84 16.74 6.62
C ASP A 88 -6.28 17.27 5.29
N PHE A 89 -5.85 18.52 5.30
CA PHE A 89 -5.25 19.17 4.14
C PHE A 89 -3.73 18.94 4.04
N GLN A 90 -3.12 18.18 4.97
CA GLN A 90 -1.73 17.79 4.83
C GLN A 90 -1.59 16.68 3.79
N LEU A 91 -1.26 17.08 2.57
CA LEU A 91 -0.90 16.15 1.50
C LEU A 91 0.55 15.70 1.69
N ASP A 92 0.72 14.47 2.13
CA ASP A 92 2.02 13.82 2.19
C ASP A 92 2.23 12.97 0.92
N TRP A 93 3.15 13.44 0.07
CA TRP A 93 3.43 12.85 -1.23
C TRP A 93 4.59 11.86 -1.12
N HIS A 94 4.41 10.70 -1.76
CA HIS A 94 5.35 9.60 -1.75
C HIS A 94 5.77 9.27 -3.18
N SER A 95 7.09 9.25 -3.41
CA SER A 95 7.70 9.00 -4.72
C SER A 95 8.07 7.53 -4.89
N ALA A 96 7.84 6.96 -6.08
CA ALA A 96 8.36 5.65 -6.49
C ALA A 96 8.56 5.56 -8.01
N ALA A 97 9.18 4.48 -8.49
CA ALA A 97 9.50 4.30 -9.91
C ALA A 97 8.27 4.13 -10.82
N THR A 98 7.12 3.69 -10.29
CA THR A 98 5.89 3.47 -11.06
C THR A 98 4.66 3.99 -10.31
N PRO A 99 3.52 4.26 -11.00
CA PRO A 99 2.29 4.71 -10.34
C PRO A 99 1.77 3.71 -9.30
N ALA A 100 1.85 2.41 -9.61
CA ALA A 100 1.37 1.35 -8.72
C ALA A 100 2.23 1.26 -7.45
N LEU A 101 3.55 1.36 -7.58
CA LEU A 101 4.46 1.43 -6.43
C LEU A 101 4.18 2.66 -5.56
N ALA A 102 4.02 3.84 -6.19
CA ALA A 102 3.77 5.09 -5.46
C ALA A 102 2.45 5.03 -4.68
N LEU A 103 1.37 4.55 -5.31
CA LEU A 103 0.08 4.41 -4.61
C LEU A 103 0.14 3.35 -3.52
N THR A 104 0.83 2.23 -3.75
CA THR A 104 0.98 1.15 -2.77
C THR A 104 1.68 1.66 -1.51
N SER A 105 2.82 2.38 -1.65
CA SER A 105 3.52 2.95 -0.50
C SER A 105 2.66 3.99 0.23
N ALA A 106 2.01 4.90 -0.50
CA ALA A 106 1.14 5.92 0.09
C ALA A 106 -0.04 5.31 0.86
N ALA A 107 -0.68 4.27 0.32
CA ALA A 107 -1.77 3.57 0.98
C ALA A 107 -1.31 2.85 2.26
N LEU A 108 -0.15 2.19 2.24
CA LEU A 108 0.43 1.54 3.41
C LEU A 108 0.75 2.54 4.53
N LYS A 109 1.38 3.68 4.19
CA LYS A 109 1.68 4.76 5.15
C LYS A 109 0.40 5.34 5.75
N ALA A 110 -0.62 5.55 4.92
CA ALA A 110 -1.92 6.00 5.40
C ALA A 110 -2.53 4.97 6.38
N ARG A 111 -2.48 3.68 6.08
CA ARG A 111 -2.98 2.62 6.97
C ARG A 111 -2.21 2.57 8.29
N ALA A 112 -0.89 2.71 8.25
CA ALA A 112 -0.05 2.80 9.47
C ALA A 112 -0.51 3.94 10.40
N ARG A 113 -0.76 5.13 9.83
CA ARG A 113 -1.30 6.29 10.58
C ARG A 113 -2.69 6.02 11.15
N ALA A 114 -3.58 5.39 10.39
CA ALA A 114 -4.92 5.04 10.88
C ALA A 114 -4.86 4.15 12.13
N SER A 115 -3.98 3.15 12.10
CA SER A 115 -3.77 2.24 13.23
C SER A 115 -3.17 2.94 14.45
N GLN A 116 -2.39 4.02 14.28
CA GLN A 116 -1.87 4.81 15.39
C GLN A 116 -2.94 5.75 15.99
N SER A 117 -3.77 6.38 15.16
CA SER A 117 -4.83 7.28 15.63
C SER A 117 -5.95 6.55 16.41
N GLY A 118 -6.24 5.29 16.06
CA GLY A 118 -7.24 4.46 16.76
C GLY A 118 -6.84 4.04 18.18
N VAL A 119 -5.54 4.06 18.52
CA VAL A 119 -5.04 3.71 19.87
C VAL A 119 -5.18 4.87 20.85
N ALA A 120 -5.34 6.11 20.37
CA ALA A 120 -5.51 7.29 21.23
C ALA A 120 -6.95 7.51 21.74
N SER A 121 -7.88 6.58 21.51
CA SER A 121 -9.30 6.69 21.91
C SER A 121 -9.85 5.48 22.66
N SER A 122 -8.99 4.65 23.26
CA SER A 122 -9.39 3.50 24.10
C SER A 122 -9.04 3.72 25.56
#